data_AF-A0A7C5MZX1-F1
#
_entry.id   AF-A0A7C5MZX1-F1
#
_cell.length_a   1.000
_cell.length_b   1.000
_cell.length_c   1.000
_cell.angle_alpha   90.00
_cell.angle_beta   90.00
_cell.angle_gamma   90.00
#
_symmetry.space_group_name_H-M   'P 1'
#
loop_
_entity.id
_entity.type
_entity.pdbx_description
1 polymer ?
#
loop_
_entity_poly.entity_id
_entity_poly.type
_entity_poly.pdbx_seq_one_letter_code
_entity_poly.pdbx_strand_id
1 'polypeptide(L)'
;MTQSNLEAEKIKHPKGRRWPISVKREALEALDSGLFTMREVMEMYEVRTTTTLGNWRKQLARSSKKRKFLPEMEKRRIAYEVCNGGLSIESAMAEYGVLGKKTISGWIARYVTDYEIGRPMKEKKPKQPENPGDQDTTAELEALRRELEEAQLKALALETLIEVAEEELGVEIRKKLGAKLSEECE
;
A
#
# COMPACT_ATOMS: atom_id res chain seq x y z
N MET A 1 54.75 15.13 -27.39
CA MET A 1 54.16 16.44 -27.10
C MET A 1 53.24 16.82 -28.24
N THR A 2 51.93 16.70 -28.06
CA THR A 2 50.93 17.34 -28.94
C THR A 2 49.78 17.81 -28.06
N GLN A 3 50.03 18.88 -27.30
CA GLN A 3 48.98 19.79 -26.86
C GLN A 3 48.66 20.69 -28.05
N SER A 4 47.71 20.31 -28.90
CA SER A 4 47.11 21.21 -29.88
C SER A 4 45.82 20.60 -30.39
N ASN A 5 44.74 21.38 -30.32
CA ASN A 5 43.35 21.06 -30.63
C ASN A 5 42.58 20.21 -29.62
N LEU A 6 42.32 20.81 -28.47
CA LEU A 6 41.03 20.62 -27.81
C LEU A 6 40.34 21.99 -27.74
N GLU A 7 39.82 22.46 -28.87
CA GLU A 7 38.68 23.38 -28.85
C GLU A 7 37.47 22.58 -28.34
N ALA A 8 37.49 22.25 -27.05
CA ALA A 8 36.29 21.79 -26.38
C ALA A 8 35.38 23.01 -26.28
N GLU A 9 34.43 23.12 -27.21
CA GLU A 9 33.37 24.12 -27.17
C GLU A 9 32.77 24.14 -25.75
N LYS A 10 33.02 25.22 -25.01
CA LYS A 10 32.54 25.35 -23.63
C LYS A 10 31.03 25.24 -23.64
N ILE A 11 30.50 24.19 -23.02
CA ILE A 11 29.06 23.95 -22.97
C ILE A 11 28.48 24.95 -21.97
N LYS A 12 28.07 26.12 -22.47
CA LYS A 12 27.43 27.17 -21.67
C LYS A 12 26.09 26.69 -21.14
N HIS A 13 26.03 26.42 -19.83
CA HIS A 13 24.80 26.02 -19.17
C HIS A 13 24.25 27.15 -18.29
N PRO A 14 22.95 27.48 -18.38
CA PRO A 14 22.34 28.56 -17.59
C PRO A 14 22.39 28.31 -16.08
N LYS A 15 22.75 29.34 -15.31
CA LYS A 15 22.78 29.28 -13.84
C LYS A 15 21.38 28.95 -13.29
N GLY A 16 21.32 28.06 -12.29
CA GLY A 16 20.07 27.65 -11.64
C GLY A 16 19.27 26.54 -12.34
N ARG A 17 19.61 26.16 -13.58
CA ARG A 17 18.97 25.02 -14.25
C ARG A 17 19.67 23.70 -13.89
N ARG A 18 18.95 22.58 -14.00
CA ARG A 18 19.54 21.25 -13.80
C ARG A 18 20.15 20.75 -15.11
N TRP A 19 21.39 20.30 -15.06
CA TRP A 19 22.07 19.70 -16.21
C TRP A 19 21.25 18.53 -16.81
N PRO A 20 21.08 18.49 -18.14
CA PRO A 20 20.45 17.37 -18.84
C PRO A 20 21.14 16.03 -18.54
N ILE A 21 20.37 14.94 -18.54
CA ILE A 21 20.89 13.59 -18.26
C ILE A 21 21.92 13.16 -19.32
N SER A 22 21.72 13.55 -20.59
CA SER A 22 22.65 13.31 -21.70
C SER A 22 24.02 13.89 -21.41
N VAL A 23 24.07 15.18 -21.07
CA VAL A 23 25.29 15.91 -20.75
C VAL A 23 26.03 15.29 -19.55
N LYS A 24 25.29 14.90 -18.51
CA LYS A 24 25.88 14.22 -17.35
C LYS A 24 26.50 12.87 -17.72
N ARG A 25 25.93 12.16 -18.70
CA ARG A 25 26.41 10.86 -19.14
C ARG A 25 27.69 11.01 -19.95
N GLU A 26 27.69 11.92 -20.92
CA GLU A 26 28.84 12.23 -21.77
C GLU A 26 30.05 12.67 -20.94
N ALA A 27 29.84 13.57 -19.97
CA ALA A 27 30.90 14.00 -19.06
C ALA A 27 31.49 12.84 -18.22
N LEU A 28 30.69 11.84 -17.84
CA LEU A 28 31.17 10.69 -17.09
C LEU A 28 31.82 9.63 -17.99
N GLU A 29 31.34 9.47 -19.22
CA GLU A 29 31.94 8.60 -20.23
C GLU A 29 33.32 9.09 -20.63
N ALA A 30 33.50 10.41 -20.75
CA ALA A 30 34.81 11.04 -20.92
C ALA A 30 35.78 10.70 -19.77
N LEU A 31 35.31 10.64 -18.51
CA LEU A 31 36.12 10.22 -17.37
C LEU A 31 36.42 8.72 -17.38
N ASP A 32 35.42 7.90 -17.70
CA ASP A 32 35.56 6.44 -17.71
C ASP A 32 36.44 5.95 -18.89
N SER A 33 36.50 6.71 -19.98
CA SER A 33 37.42 6.47 -21.10
C SER A 33 38.90 6.66 -20.73
N GLY A 34 39.19 7.34 -19.61
CA GLY A 34 40.54 7.68 -19.19
C GLY A 34 41.25 8.73 -20.06
N LEU A 35 40.60 9.24 -21.12
CA LEU A 35 41.15 10.23 -22.04
C LEU A 35 41.16 11.64 -21.46
N PHE A 36 40.30 11.91 -20.48
CA PHE A 36 40.18 13.21 -19.83
C PHE A 36 40.30 13.09 -18.31
N THR A 37 41.07 14.00 -17.72
CA THR A 37 41.15 14.13 -16.27
C THR A 37 39.90 14.82 -15.72
N MET A 38 39.60 14.59 -14.43
CA MET A 38 38.52 15.31 -13.73
C MET A 38 38.61 16.83 -13.87
N ARG A 39 39.83 17.38 -13.93
CA ARG A 39 40.08 18.82 -14.07
C ARG A 39 39.67 19.33 -15.45
N GLU A 40 40.05 18.62 -16.51
CA GLU A 40 39.70 18.97 -17.88
C GLU A 40 38.19 18.88 -18.11
N VAL A 41 37.54 17.83 -17.59
CA VAL A 41 36.06 17.72 -17.64
C VAL A 41 35.39 18.84 -16.84
N MET A 42 35.94 19.27 -15.71
CA MET A 42 35.40 20.43 -14.98
C MET A 42 35.51 21.72 -15.77
N GLU A 43 36.59 21.90 -16.52
CA GLU A 43 36.83 23.08 -17.36
C GLU A 43 35.90 23.11 -18.58
N MET A 44 35.72 21.98 -19.28
CA MET A 44 34.82 21.86 -20.43
C MET A 44 33.35 22.16 -20.09
N TYR A 45 32.91 21.70 -18.92
CA TYR A 45 31.52 21.82 -18.47
C TYR A 45 31.29 22.97 -17.46
N GLU A 46 32.30 23.82 -17.22
CA GLU A 46 32.27 24.95 -16.26
C GLU A 46 31.76 24.56 -14.85
N VAL A 47 32.13 23.35 -14.40
CA VAL A 47 31.72 22.81 -13.11
C VAL A 47 32.73 23.19 -12.04
N ARG A 48 32.29 23.93 -11.01
CA ARG A 48 33.19 24.45 -9.95
C ARG A 48 33.78 23.40 -9.02
N THR A 49 33.19 22.21 -8.88
CA THR A 49 33.59 21.26 -7.83
C THR A 49 33.61 19.83 -8.34
N THR A 50 34.68 19.09 -8.03
CA THR A 50 34.85 17.66 -8.33
C THR A 50 33.72 16.79 -7.76
N THR A 51 33.14 17.20 -6.63
CA THR A 51 31.98 16.56 -6.00
C THR A 51 30.73 16.56 -6.89
N THR A 52 30.62 17.52 -7.81
CA THR A 52 29.50 17.62 -8.76
C THR A 52 29.47 16.44 -9.72
N LEU A 53 30.61 16.07 -10.29
CA LEU A 53 30.75 14.90 -11.15
C LEU A 53 30.44 13.61 -10.38
N GLY A 54 30.93 13.51 -9.13
CA GLY A 54 30.57 12.40 -8.23
C GLY A 54 29.07 12.32 -7.94
N ASN A 55 28.40 13.46 -7.75
CA ASN A 55 26.95 13.53 -7.58
C ASN A 55 26.19 13.16 -8.86
N TRP A 56 26.71 13.52 -10.04
CA TRP A 56 26.14 13.10 -11.31
C TRP A 56 26.18 11.58 -11.47
N ARG A 57 27.32 10.94 -11.15
CA ARG A 57 27.44 9.48 -11.14
C ARG A 57 26.42 8.83 -10.21
N LYS A 58 26.31 9.32 -8.98
CA LYS A 58 25.31 8.85 -8.00
C LYS A 58 23.86 9.08 -8.47
N GLN A 59 23.59 10.18 -9.17
CA GLN A 59 22.25 10.48 -9.68
C GLN A 59 21.87 9.54 -10.82
N LEU A 60 22.79 9.30 -11.76
CA LEU A 60 22.59 8.39 -12.89
C LEU A 60 22.41 6.94 -12.41
N ALA A 61 23.22 6.50 -11.45
CA ALA A 61 23.09 5.18 -10.83
C ALA A 61 21.75 4.97 -10.08
N ARG A 62 21.16 6.04 -9.53
CA ARG A 62 19.81 5.97 -8.94
C ARG A 62 18.72 5.97 -10.00
N SER A 63 18.92 6.69 -11.09
CA SER A 63 17.95 6.82 -12.19
C SER A 63 17.90 5.57 -13.06
N SER A 64 18.99 4.79 -13.12
CA SER A 64 19.05 3.52 -13.84
C SER A 64 18.34 2.37 -13.13
N LYS A 65 18.12 2.46 -11.81
CA LYS A 65 17.36 1.46 -11.05
C LYS A 65 15.88 1.53 -11.42
N LYS A 66 15.45 0.65 -12.33
CA LYS A 66 14.03 0.47 -12.67
C LYS A 66 13.30 -0.15 -11.48
N ARG A 67 12.14 0.41 -11.14
CA ARG A 67 11.23 -0.20 -10.15
C ARG A 67 10.58 -1.42 -10.81
N LYS A 68 10.65 -2.58 -10.15
CA LYS A 68 9.85 -3.73 -10.57
C LYS A 68 8.37 -3.37 -10.38
N PHE A 69 7.57 -3.62 -11.41
CA PHE A 69 6.13 -3.53 -11.30
C PHE A 69 5.65 -4.86 -10.71
N LEU A 70 5.06 -4.81 -9.51
CA LEU A 70 4.39 -5.96 -8.92
C LEU A 70 2.87 -5.79 -9.10
N PRO A 71 2.14 -6.86 -9.43
CA PRO A 71 0.68 -6.86 -9.41
C PRO A 71 0.15 -6.61 -7.99
N GLU A 72 -1.07 -6.11 -7.90
CA GLU A 72 -1.66 -5.69 -6.62
C GLU A 72 -1.84 -6.86 -5.65
N MET A 73 -2.17 -8.05 -6.17
CA MET A 73 -2.36 -9.25 -5.35
C MET A 73 -1.06 -9.69 -4.66
N GLU A 74 0.07 -9.64 -5.37
CA GLU A 74 1.39 -9.94 -4.78
C GLU A 74 1.78 -8.93 -3.70
N LYS A 75 1.55 -7.63 -3.92
CA LYS A 75 1.83 -6.61 -2.90
C LYS A 75 1.05 -6.87 -1.60
N ARG A 76 -0.22 -7.29 -1.73
CA ARG A 76 -1.08 -7.63 -0.60
C ARG A 76 -0.54 -8.85 0.15
N ARG A 77 -0.17 -9.91 -0.57
CA ARG A 77 0.43 -11.11 0.01
C ARG A 77 1.69 -10.78 0.80
N ILE A 78 2.60 -10.02 0.19
CA ILE A 78 3.87 -9.60 0.82
C ILE A 78 3.58 -8.77 2.08
N ALA A 79 2.64 -7.83 2.02
CA ALA A 79 2.28 -7.00 3.18
C ALA A 79 1.75 -7.83 4.34
N TYR A 80 0.93 -8.85 4.06
CA TYR A 80 0.39 -9.75 5.07
C TYR A 80 1.48 -10.62 5.70
N GLU A 81 2.33 -11.26 4.90
CA GLU A 81 3.43 -12.10 5.39
C GLU A 81 4.40 -11.31 6.27
N VAL A 82 4.68 -10.06 5.91
CA VAL A 82 5.54 -9.19 6.71
C VAL A 82 4.86 -8.73 8.00
N CYS A 83 3.57 -8.41 7.96
CA CYS A 83 2.82 -7.99 9.15
C CYS A 83 2.65 -9.13 10.16
N ASN A 84 2.42 -10.34 9.67
CA ASN A 84 2.26 -11.53 10.51
C ASN A 84 3.60 -12.08 11.04
N GLY A 85 4.71 -11.40 10.76
CA GLY A 85 6.05 -11.79 11.20
C GLY A 85 6.65 -12.99 10.45
N GLY A 86 6.00 -13.48 9.39
CA GLY A 86 6.49 -14.59 8.57
C GLY A 86 7.68 -14.20 7.69
N LEU A 87 7.85 -12.90 7.40
CA LEU A 87 8.95 -12.39 6.59
C LEU A 87 9.46 -11.05 7.13
N SER A 88 10.77 -10.85 7.16
CA SER A 88 11.32 -9.52 7.48
C SER A 88 11.20 -8.57 6.28
N ILE A 89 11.11 -7.26 6.54
CA ILE A 89 11.07 -6.25 5.47
C ILE A 89 12.29 -6.36 4.55
N GLU A 90 13.47 -6.66 5.11
CA GLU A 90 14.71 -6.81 4.34
C GLU A 90 14.69 -8.05 3.45
N SER A 91 14.16 -9.16 3.97
CA SER A 91 13.98 -10.38 3.18
C SER A 91 12.97 -10.16 2.05
N ALA A 92 11.84 -9.49 2.32
CA ALA A 92 10.88 -9.11 1.27
C ALA A 92 11.52 -8.25 0.18
N MET A 93 12.40 -7.31 0.56
CA MET A 93 13.09 -6.46 -0.41
C MET A 93 14.00 -7.27 -1.33
N ALA A 94 14.75 -8.22 -0.76
CA ALA A 94 15.66 -9.06 -1.52
C ALA A 94 14.91 -10.02 -2.46
N GLU A 95 13.91 -10.72 -1.93
CA GLU A 95 13.16 -11.76 -2.64
C GLU A 95 12.31 -11.17 -3.77
N TYR A 96 11.55 -10.12 -3.47
CA TYR A 96 10.62 -9.51 -4.42
C TYR A 96 11.23 -8.33 -5.21
N GLY A 97 12.51 -8.01 -4.96
CA GLY A 97 13.23 -6.94 -5.66
C GLY A 97 12.67 -5.53 -5.41
N VAL A 98 12.16 -5.28 -4.20
CA VAL A 98 11.60 -3.99 -3.80
C VAL A 98 12.73 -3.05 -3.37
N LEU A 99 12.80 -1.88 -3.98
CA LEU A 99 13.95 -0.97 -3.82
C LEU A 99 14.03 -0.26 -2.46
N GLY A 100 12.98 -0.25 -1.65
CA GLY A 100 13.01 0.48 -0.38
C GLY A 100 11.99 0.04 0.65
N LYS A 101 12.43 0.00 1.91
CA LYS A 101 11.64 -0.37 3.11
C LYS A 101 10.32 0.38 3.21
N LYS A 102 10.33 1.70 2.94
CA LYS A 102 9.12 2.55 2.93
C LYS A 102 8.04 2.06 1.97
N THR A 103 8.42 1.40 0.88
CA THR A 103 7.45 0.84 -0.08
C THR A 103 6.64 -0.27 0.57
N ILE A 104 7.31 -1.18 1.27
CA ILE A 104 6.67 -2.30 1.98
C ILE A 104 5.88 -1.78 3.17
N SER A 105 6.42 -0.85 3.97
CA SER A 105 5.66 -0.21 5.05
C SER A 105 4.40 0.49 4.53
N GLY A 106 4.47 1.13 3.36
CA GLY A 106 3.31 1.71 2.70
C GLY A 106 2.29 0.68 2.19
N TRP A 107 2.73 -0.54 1.83
CA TRP A 107 1.83 -1.64 1.51
C TRP A 107 1.15 -2.18 2.76
N ILE A 108 1.87 -2.37 3.86
CA ILE A 108 1.30 -2.77 5.16
C ILE A 108 0.22 -1.75 5.57
N ALA A 109 0.55 -0.47 5.59
CA ALA A 109 -0.37 0.60 5.96
C ALA A 109 -1.55 0.79 4.97
N ARG A 110 -1.49 0.19 3.78
CA ARG A 110 -2.56 0.25 2.76
C ARG A 110 -3.44 -0.99 2.78
N TYR A 111 -2.88 -2.17 3.02
CA TYR A 111 -3.60 -3.44 2.84
C TYR A 111 -3.97 -4.12 4.16
N VAL A 112 -3.24 -3.86 5.24
CA VAL A 112 -3.54 -4.46 6.56
C VAL A 112 -4.62 -3.65 7.27
N THR A 113 -4.55 -2.32 7.20
CA THR A 113 -5.61 -1.41 7.69
C THR A 113 -6.93 -1.58 6.93
N ASP A 114 -6.87 -1.85 5.62
CA ASP A 114 -8.04 -2.16 4.79
C ASP A 114 -8.61 -3.58 5.04
N TYR A 115 -7.92 -4.44 5.81
CA TYR A 115 -8.40 -5.80 6.14
C TYR A 115 -9.14 -5.84 7.49
N GLU A 116 -8.71 -5.04 8.49
CA GLU A 116 -9.44 -4.89 9.75
C GLU A 116 -10.79 -4.16 9.58
N ILE A 117 -10.88 -3.32 8.55
CA ILE A 117 -12.10 -2.65 8.13
C ILE A 117 -12.50 -3.29 6.82
N GLY A 118 -13.39 -4.29 6.79
CA GLY A 118 -13.79 -5.08 5.61
C GLY A 118 -14.33 -4.28 4.42
N ARG A 119 -13.52 -3.40 3.84
CA ARG A 119 -13.89 -2.42 2.83
C ARG A 119 -13.39 -2.97 1.49
N PRO A 120 -14.27 -3.43 0.59
CA PRO A 120 -13.85 -3.82 -0.74
C PRO A 120 -13.27 -2.60 -1.47
N MET A 121 -12.20 -2.89 -2.20
CA MET A 121 -11.35 -1.97 -2.96
C MET A 121 -12.15 -0.85 -3.65
N LYS A 122 -12.02 0.40 -3.17
CA LYS A 122 -12.39 1.56 -3.99
C LYS A 122 -11.37 1.67 -5.11
N GLU A 123 -11.72 1.18 -6.30
CA GLU A 123 -11.05 1.56 -7.53
C GLU A 123 -11.00 3.08 -7.62
N LYS A 124 -9.82 3.62 -7.91
CA LYS A 124 -9.58 5.07 -7.95
C LYS A 124 -10.37 5.69 -9.10
N LYS A 125 -11.60 6.13 -8.85
CA LYS A 125 -12.26 7.13 -9.69
C LYS A 125 -11.59 8.49 -9.49
N PRO A 126 -11.46 9.32 -10.55
CA PRO A 126 -10.81 10.61 -10.45
C PRO A 126 -11.62 11.56 -9.57
N LYS A 127 -10.90 12.47 -8.91
CA LYS A 127 -11.40 13.42 -7.91
C LYS A 127 -12.65 14.17 -8.40
N GLN A 128 -13.70 14.11 -7.60
CA GLN A 128 -14.74 15.14 -7.54
C GLN A 128 -14.78 15.72 -6.11
N PRO A 129 -15.12 17.02 -5.97
CA PRO A 129 -14.96 17.75 -4.73
C PRO A 129 -15.99 17.33 -3.68
N GLU A 130 -15.57 17.56 -2.44
CA GLU A 130 -16.28 17.45 -1.16
C GLU A 130 -17.82 17.63 -1.18
N ASN A 131 -18.53 16.70 -0.54
CA ASN A 131 -19.83 16.93 0.10
C ASN A 131 -20.10 15.88 1.21
N PRO A 132 -21.02 16.13 2.17
CA PRO A 132 -20.91 15.77 3.58
C PRO A 132 -21.65 14.46 3.87
N GLY A 133 -20.93 13.41 4.27
CA GLY A 133 -21.48 12.05 4.34
C GLY A 133 -21.50 11.39 5.72
N ASP A 134 -21.20 12.12 6.79
CA ASP A 134 -21.08 11.50 8.12
C ASP A 134 -22.40 11.40 8.89
N GLN A 135 -23.50 11.99 8.40
CA GLN A 135 -24.80 11.99 9.10
C GLN A 135 -25.67 10.75 8.80
N ASP A 136 -25.52 10.12 7.63
CA ASP A 136 -26.37 8.98 7.25
C ASP A 136 -25.99 7.70 8.02
N THR A 137 -24.70 7.53 8.35
CA THR A 137 -24.21 6.31 9.03
C THR A 137 -24.70 6.18 10.48
N THR A 138 -24.95 7.29 11.18
CA THR A 138 -25.45 7.25 12.56
C THR A 138 -26.94 6.92 12.61
N ALA A 139 -27.72 7.45 11.67
CA ALA A 139 -29.16 7.18 11.59
C ALA A 139 -29.45 5.71 11.23
N GLU A 140 -28.69 5.14 10.31
CA GLU A 140 -28.79 3.71 9.96
C GLU A 140 -28.45 2.80 11.15
N LEU A 141 -27.43 3.15 11.93
CA LEU A 141 -27.04 2.37 13.12
C LEU A 141 -28.08 2.42 14.22
N GLU A 142 -28.70 3.58 14.45
CA GLU A 142 -29.79 3.72 15.44
C GLU A 142 -31.05 2.95 15.00
N ALA A 143 -31.40 3.00 13.72
CA ALA A 143 -32.52 2.25 13.18
C ALA A 143 -32.33 0.73 13.34
N LEU A 144 -31.14 0.22 12.99
CA LEU A 144 -30.81 -1.20 13.14
C LEU A 144 -30.79 -1.65 14.61
N ARG A 145 -30.30 -0.82 15.53
CA ARG A 145 -30.34 -1.13 16.97
C ARG A 145 -31.77 -1.23 17.48
N ARG A 146 -32.63 -0.30 17.07
CA ARG A 146 -34.04 -0.31 17.45
C ARG A 146 -34.76 -1.56 16.92
N GLU A 147 -34.51 -1.94 15.66
CA GLU A 147 -35.10 -3.16 15.10
C GLU A 147 -34.66 -4.42 15.86
N LEU A 148 -33.39 -4.47 16.28
CA LEU A 148 -32.84 -5.56 17.09
C LEU A 148 -33.51 -5.62 18.48
N GLU A 149 -33.64 -4.48 19.15
CA GLU A 149 -34.33 -4.40 20.45
C GLU A 149 -35.80 -4.81 20.35
N GLU A 150 -36.51 -4.37 19.32
CA GLU A 150 -37.91 -4.76 19.08
C GLU A 150 -38.06 -6.27 18.81
N ALA A 151 -37.12 -6.87 18.07
CA ALA A 151 -37.10 -8.31 17.83
C ALA A 151 -36.81 -9.12 19.10
N GLN A 152 -35.86 -8.67 19.92
CA GLN A 152 -35.53 -9.29 21.20
C GLN A 152 -36.70 -9.21 22.20
N LEU A 153 -37.37 -8.06 22.27
CA LEU A 153 -38.53 -7.88 23.13
C LEU A 153 -39.68 -8.82 22.72
N LYS A 154 -39.94 -8.96 21.40
CA LYS A 154 -40.93 -9.91 20.87
C LYS A 154 -40.57 -11.35 21.21
N ALA A 155 -39.30 -11.73 21.06
CA ALA A 155 -38.84 -13.07 21.41
C ALA A 155 -39.06 -13.37 22.90
N LEU A 156 -38.65 -12.46 23.78
CA LEU A 156 -38.85 -12.58 25.22
C LEU A 156 -40.33 -12.67 25.58
N ALA A 157 -41.18 -11.83 25.00
CA ALA A 157 -42.62 -11.88 25.24
C ALA A 157 -43.23 -13.23 24.83
N LEU A 158 -42.81 -13.79 23.68
CA LEU A 158 -43.27 -15.10 23.22
C LEU A 158 -42.78 -16.23 24.14
N GLU A 159 -41.54 -16.18 24.60
CA GLU A 159 -41.00 -17.13 25.57
C GLU A 159 -41.79 -17.10 26.88
N THR A 160 -42.03 -15.90 27.43
CA THR A 160 -42.83 -15.75 28.66
C THR A 160 -44.28 -16.18 28.49
N LEU A 161 -44.87 -15.99 27.31
CA LEU A 161 -46.23 -16.44 27.04
C LEU A 161 -46.31 -17.97 27.01
N ILE A 162 -45.27 -18.63 26.51
CA ILE A 162 -45.15 -20.09 26.58
C ILE A 162 -45.04 -20.54 28.04
N GLU A 163 -44.20 -19.90 28.86
CA GLU A 163 -44.04 -20.25 30.28
C GLU A 163 -45.37 -20.13 31.06
N VAL A 164 -46.09 -19.01 30.90
CA VAL A 164 -47.39 -18.81 31.56
C VAL A 164 -48.42 -19.82 31.06
N ALA A 165 -48.44 -20.11 29.76
CA ALA A 165 -49.36 -21.10 29.21
C ALA A 165 -49.08 -22.51 29.73
N GLU A 166 -47.81 -22.90 29.88
CA GLU A 166 -47.43 -24.18 30.48
C GLU A 166 -47.84 -24.27 31.97
N GLU A 167 -47.69 -23.18 32.73
CA GLU A 167 -48.07 -23.11 34.14
C GLU A 167 -49.60 -23.18 34.34
N GLU A 168 -50.37 -22.40 33.57
CA GLU A 168 -51.82 -22.28 33.78
C GLU A 168 -52.64 -23.43 33.16
N LEU A 169 -52.21 -23.96 32.01
CA LEU A 169 -52.95 -25.01 31.29
C LEU A 169 -52.43 -26.42 31.61
N GLY A 170 -51.25 -26.54 32.23
CA GLY A 170 -50.64 -27.83 32.55
C GLY A 170 -50.28 -28.68 31.33
N VAL A 171 -50.23 -28.07 30.14
CA VAL A 171 -49.84 -28.71 28.89
C VAL A 171 -48.40 -28.32 28.58
N GLU A 172 -47.54 -29.30 28.30
CA GLU A 172 -46.16 -29.06 27.91
C GLU A 172 -46.10 -28.66 26.43
N ILE A 173 -45.83 -27.38 26.15
CA ILE A 173 -45.83 -26.81 24.79
C ILE A 173 -44.43 -26.93 24.18
N ARG A 174 -43.38 -26.80 24.99
CA ARG A 174 -41.99 -26.90 24.54
C ARG A 174 -41.58 -28.35 24.30
N LYS A 175 -40.98 -28.63 23.14
CA LYS A 175 -40.36 -29.94 22.87
C LYS A 175 -39.15 -30.16 23.79
N LYS A 176 -39.15 -31.26 24.55
CA LYS A 176 -37.95 -31.79 25.22
C LYS A 176 -37.01 -32.40 24.18
N LEU A 177 -35.74 -31.98 24.17
CA LEU A 177 -34.68 -32.46 23.25
C LEU A 177 -34.21 -33.92 23.51
N GLY A 178 -35.07 -34.78 24.05
CA GLY A 178 -34.68 -36.13 24.49
C GLY A 178 -35.71 -37.24 24.25
N ALA A 179 -36.84 -36.97 23.60
CA ALA A 179 -37.79 -38.03 23.27
C ALA A 179 -37.24 -38.84 22.08
N LYS A 180 -36.75 -40.06 22.34
CA LYS A 180 -36.53 -41.07 21.30
C LYS A 180 -37.85 -41.22 20.54
N LEU A 181 -37.84 -40.95 19.24
CA LEU A 181 -38.90 -41.34 18.33
C LEU A 181 -39.03 -42.86 18.39
N SER A 182 -40.00 -43.36 19.15
CA SER A 182 -40.48 -44.72 18.96
C SER A 182 -41.27 -44.73 17.65
N GLU A 183 -40.60 -45.17 16.59
CA GLU A 183 -41.26 -45.70 15.41
C GLU A 183 -42.01 -46.97 15.83
N GLU A 184 -43.34 -46.89 15.86
CA GLU A 184 -44.26 -48.03 15.79
C GLU A 184 -45.43 -47.55 14.91
N CYS A 185 -46.10 -48.33 14.08
CA CYS A 185 -45.93 -49.64 13.46
C CYS A 185 -47.24 -49.79 12.66
N GLU A 186 -47.18 -49.86 11.33
CA GLU A 186 -48.24 -50.47 10.50
C GLU A 186 -47.57 -51.19 9.32
#